data_AF-A0A2V5WIC1-F1
#
_entry.id   AF-A0A2V5WIC1-F1
#
_cell.length_a   1.000
_cell.length_b   1.000
_cell.length_c   1.000
_cell.angle_alpha   90.00
_cell.angle_beta   90.00
_cell.angle_gamma   90.00
#
_symmetry.space_group_name_H-M   'P 1'
#
loop_
_entity.id
_entity.type
_entity.pdbx_description
1 polymer ?
#
loop_
_entity_poly.entity_id
_entity_poly.type
_entity_poly.pdbx_seq_one_letter_code
_entity_poly.pdbx_strand_id
1 'polypeptide(L)'
;MPVESEIGPDDLLIRGEQETELMKLLNQIPLPQRSVLLLHFIEDFSLEEISRITGAQVGTVKSRLHYAKRALRKLWKDKNENPA
;
A
#
# COMPACT_ATOMS: atom_id res chain seq x y z
N MET A 1 9.03 -34.98 5.57
CA MET A 1 8.23 -34.28 4.53
C MET A 1 7.79 -32.95 5.11
N PRO A 2 7.91 -31.82 4.40
CA PRO A 2 7.50 -30.54 4.96
C PRO A 2 5.97 -30.49 4.99
N VAL A 3 5.44 -30.04 6.12
CA VAL A 3 4.02 -29.75 6.33
C VAL A 3 3.60 -28.65 5.35
N GLU A 4 2.78 -29.03 4.36
CA GLU A 4 1.91 -28.09 3.67
C GLU A 4 1.02 -27.48 4.75
N SER A 5 1.24 -26.22 5.09
CA SER A 5 0.37 -25.52 6.03
C SER A 5 -1.01 -25.41 5.38
N GLU A 6 -1.93 -26.27 5.81
CA GLU A 6 -3.37 -26.12 5.55
C GLU A 6 -3.77 -24.74 6.07
N ILE A 7 -3.93 -23.79 5.15
CA ILE A 7 -4.50 -22.48 5.48
C ILE A 7 -5.94 -22.77 5.88
N GLY A 8 -6.26 -22.62 7.16
CA GLY A 8 -7.60 -22.90 7.68
C GLY A 8 -8.63 -21.88 7.15
N PRO A 9 -9.93 -22.20 7.19
CA PRO A 9 -10.99 -21.26 6.82
C PRO A 9 -10.90 -19.93 7.60
N ASP A 10 -10.53 -20.01 8.89
CA ASP A 10 -10.37 -18.85 9.76
C ASP A 10 -9.16 -17.99 9.34
N ASP A 11 -8.05 -18.61 8.93
CA ASP A 11 -6.87 -17.89 8.42
C ASP A 11 -7.17 -17.16 7.11
N LEU A 12 -7.96 -17.78 6.22
CA LEU A 12 -8.44 -17.14 4.99
C LEU A 12 -9.34 -15.94 5.30
N LEU A 13 -10.22 -16.07 6.28
CA LEU A 13 -11.12 -15.00 6.71
C LEU A 13 -10.34 -13.81 7.27
N ILE A 14 -9.41 -14.06 8.21
CA ILE A 14 -8.55 -13.02 8.80
C ILE A 14 -7.73 -12.29 7.73
N ARG A 15 -7.17 -13.03 6.76
CA ARG A 15 -6.42 -12.41 5.65
C ARG A 15 -7.29 -11.51 4.79
N GLY A 16 -8.50 -11.96 4.43
CA GLY A 16 -9.45 -11.17 3.64
C GLY A 16 -9.88 -9.89 4.36
N GLU A 17 -10.09 -9.95 5.67
CA GLU A 17 -10.37 -8.78 6.51
C GLU A 17 -9.20 -7.79 6.52
N GLN A 18 -7.97 -8.29 6.70
CA GLN A 18 -6.76 -7.45 6.70
C GLN A 18 -6.52 -6.76 5.35
N GLU A 19 -6.73 -7.47 4.24
CA GLU A 19 -6.61 -6.91 2.89
C GLU A 19 -7.65 -5.81 2.64
N THR A 20 -8.90 -6.08 3.02
CA THR A 20 -10.00 -5.11 2.91
C THR A 20 -9.70 -3.84 3.70
N GLU A 21 -9.16 -3.97 4.91
CA GLU A 21 -8.77 -2.85 5.76
C GLU A 21 -7.61 -2.05 5.16
N LEU A 22 -6.56 -2.71 4.66
CA LEU A 22 -5.44 -2.03 4.00
C LEU A 22 -5.94 -1.22 2.80
N MET A 23 -6.84 -1.80 1.98
CA MET A 23 -7.44 -1.11 0.84
C MET A 23 -8.26 0.12 1.27
N LYS A 24 -9.01 0.06 2.37
CA LYS A 24 -9.72 1.23 2.93
C LYS A 24 -8.75 2.35 3.31
N LEU A 25 -7.61 2.03 3.93
CA LEU A 25 -6.60 3.03 4.29
C LEU A 25 -5.94 3.64 3.05
N LEU A 26 -5.55 2.80 2.08
CA LEU A 26 -5.00 3.28 0.80
C LEU A 26 -6.00 4.18 0.07
N ASN A 27 -7.31 3.90 0.17
CA ASN A 27 -8.36 4.73 -0.42
C ASN A 27 -8.48 6.14 0.16
N GLN A 28 -7.90 6.41 1.33
CA GLN A 28 -7.85 7.74 1.92
C GLN A 28 -6.64 8.56 1.44
N ILE A 29 -5.67 7.94 0.76
CA ILE A 29 -4.50 8.61 0.22
C ILE A 29 -4.85 9.22 -1.16
N PRO A 30 -4.49 10.49 -1.44
CA PRO A 30 -4.73 11.11 -2.74
C PRO A 30 -4.21 10.24 -3.89
N LEU A 31 -5.02 10.09 -4.95
CA LEU A 31 -4.73 9.18 -6.06
C LEU A 31 -3.30 9.30 -6.60
N PRO A 32 -2.74 10.51 -6.88
CA PRO A 32 -1.37 10.61 -7.40
C PRO A 32 -0.29 10.07 -6.45
N GLN A 33 -0.52 10.12 -5.13
CA GLN A 33 0.38 9.59 -4.11
C GLN A 33 0.22 8.07 -3.98
N ARG A 34 -1.03 7.59 -3.97
CA ARG A 34 -1.35 6.16 -3.94
C ARG A 34 -0.79 5.43 -5.15
N SER A 35 -0.98 5.98 -6.35
CA SER A 35 -0.51 5.33 -7.59
C SER A 35 1.00 5.14 -7.60
N VAL A 36 1.79 6.14 -7.20
CA VAL A 36 3.26 5.98 -7.16
C VAL A 36 3.71 5.00 -6.07
N LEU A 37 2.93 4.87 -4.98
CA LEU A 37 3.21 3.90 -3.93
C LEU A 37 3.01 2.46 -4.44
N LEU A 38 1.87 2.20 -5.10
CA LEU A 38 1.56 0.88 -5.65
C LEU A 38 2.52 0.49 -6.77
N LEU A 39 2.76 1.41 -7.71
CA LEU A 39 3.72 1.16 -8.80
C LEU A 39 5.12 0.85 -8.28
N HIS A 40 5.55 1.45 -7.17
CA HIS A 40 6.88 1.22 -6.63
C HIS A 40 7.00 -0.07 -5.82
N PHE A 41 5.99 -0.41 -5.00
CA PHE A 41 6.10 -1.50 -4.02
C PHE A 41 5.37 -2.78 -4.39
N ILE A 42 4.41 -2.70 -5.32
CA ILE A 42 3.64 -3.86 -5.79
C ILE A 42 4.12 -4.28 -7.17
N GLU A 43 4.37 -3.30 -8.04
CA GLU A 43 4.84 -3.55 -9.41
C GLU A 43 6.38 -3.46 -9.56
N ASP A 44 7.10 -3.18 -8.46
CA ASP A 44 8.57 -3.06 -8.41
C ASP A 44 9.21 -2.08 -9.43
N PHE A 45 8.46 -1.05 -9.88
CA PHE A 45 9.00 -0.05 -10.79
C PHE A 45 9.98 0.92 -10.11
N SER A 46 11.04 1.27 -10.85
CA SER A 46 11.97 2.36 -10.50
C SER A 46 11.28 3.73 -10.57
N LEU A 47 11.89 4.74 -9.95
CA LEU A 47 11.34 6.10 -9.95
C LEU A 47 11.30 6.70 -11.38
N GLU A 48 12.26 6.31 -12.21
CA GLU A 48 12.37 6.68 -13.61
C GLU A 48 11.27 6.02 -14.46
N GLU A 49 10.94 4.75 -14.21
CA GLU A 49 9.81 4.06 -14.85
C GLU A 49 8.48 4.69 -14.45
N ILE A 50 8.30 4.96 -13.16
CA ILE A 50 7.08 5.61 -12.66
C ILE A 50 6.94 7.02 -13.24
N SER A 51 8.04 7.75 -13.42
CA SER A 51 8.04 9.05 -14.09
C SER A 51 7.52 8.92 -15.54
N ARG A 52 7.97 7.89 -16.28
CA ARG A 52 7.47 7.61 -17.64
C ARG A 52 6.00 7.20 -17.67
N ILE A 53 5.57 6.33 -16.75
CA ILE A 53 4.19 5.83 -16.65
C ILE A 53 3.22 6.97 -16.31
N THR A 54 3.59 7.84 -15.37
CA THR A 54 2.69 8.87 -14.83
C THR A 54 2.81 10.23 -15.52
N GLY A 55 3.82 10.42 -16.37
CA GLY A 55 4.16 11.71 -17.00
C GLY A 55 4.68 12.77 -16.01
N ALA A 56 4.86 12.43 -14.73
CA ALA A 56 5.39 13.35 -13.73
C ALA A 56 6.92 13.35 -13.72
N GLN A 57 7.53 14.46 -13.31
CA GLN A 57 8.99 14.52 -13.13
C GLN A 57 9.45 13.58 -12.01
N VAL A 58 10.65 13.00 -12.12
CA VAL A 58 11.23 12.11 -11.08
C VAL A 58 11.23 12.79 -9.69
N GLY A 59 11.49 14.09 -9.61
CA GLY A 59 11.39 14.85 -8.35
C GLY A 59 9.98 14.87 -7.76
N THR A 60 8.95 14.96 -8.61
CA THR A 60 7.54 14.85 -8.22
C THR A 60 7.18 13.43 -7.80
N VAL A 61 7.72 12.40 -8.47
CA VAL A 61 7.53 11.00 -8.06
C VAL A 61 8.11 10.77 -6.66
N LYS A 62 9.33 11.27 -6.40
CA LYS A 62 9.98 11.20 -5.08
C LYS A 62 9.12 11.86 -4.00
N SER A 63 8.64 13.08 -4.23
CA SER A 63 7.82 13.80 -3.25
C SER A 63 6.48 13.11 -3.02
N ARG A 64 5.79 12.65 -4.08
CA ARG A 64 4.55 11.87 -3.98
C ARG A 64 4.76 10.58 -3.18
N LEU A 65 5.85 9.85 -3.41
CA LEU A 65 6.16 8.61 -2.69
C LEU A 65 6.43 8.89 -1.20
N HIS A 66 7.17 9.96 -0.90
CA HIS A 66 7.39 10.39 0.48
C HIS A 66 6.07 10.70 1.21
N TYR A 67 5.19 11.50 0.59
CA TYR A 67 3.90 11.85 1.20
C TYR A 67 2.96 10.64 1.31
N ALA A 68 2.96 9.73 0.32
CA ALA A 68 2.20 8.49 0.37
C ALA A 68 2.59 7.61 1.56
N LYS A 69 3.90 7.37 1.76
CA LYS A 69 4.43 6.60 2.90
C LYS A 69 4.04 7.23 4.24
N ARG A 70 4.16 8.56 4.33
CA ARG A 70 3.81 9.31 5.55
C ARG A 70 2.31 9.22 5.85
N ALA A 71 1.46 9.37 4.83
CA ALA A 71 0.01 9.25 4.95
C ALA A 71 -0.38 7.84 5.39
N LEU A 72 0.14 6.80 4.72
CA LEU A 72 -0.16 5.41 5.08
C LEU A 72 0.26 5.09 6.51
N ARG A 73 1.46 5.51 6.93
CA ARG A 73 1.93 5.30 8.32
C ARG A 73 1.01 5.98 9.33
N LYS A 74 0.55 7.20 9.05
CA LYS A 74 -0.38 7.92 9.92
C LYS A 74 -1.71 7.17 10.02
N LEU A 75 -2.32 6.86 8.89
CA LEU A 75 -3.60 6.15 8.82
C LEU A 75 -3.56 4.79 9.53
N TRP A 76 -2.46 4.04 9.34
CA TRP A 76 -2.25 2.76 10.02
C TRP A 76 -2.12 2.91 11.53
N LYS A 77 -1.40 3.94 11.98
CA LYS A 77 -1.25 4.24 13.41
C LYS A 77 -2.58 4.65 14.03
N ASP A 78 -3.30 5.58 13.40
CA ASP A 78 -4.60 6.06 13.87
C ASP A 78 -5.61 4.90 13.98
N LYS A 79 -5.59 3.95 13.03
CA LYS A 79 -6.37 2.71 13.10
C LYS A 79 -6.01 1.83 14.31
N ASN A 80 -4.72 1.62 14.56
CA ASN A 80 -4.28 0.74 15.65
C ASN A 80 -4.41 1.37 17.04
N GLU A 81 -4.38 2.69 17.15
CA GLU A 81 -4.58 3.43 18.41
C GLU A 81 -6.06 3.67 18.73
N ASN A 82 -6.95 3.58 17.73
CA ASN A 82 -8.39 3.64 17.91
C ASN A 82 -9.05 2.43 17.24
N PRO A 83 -8.95 1.23 17.85
CA PRO A 83 -9.68 0.07 17.35
C PRO A 83 -11.17 0.41 17.40
N ALA A 84 -11.82 0.36 16.23
CA ALA A 84 -13.26 0.55 16.11
C ALA A 84 -14.04 -0.44 16.99
#